data_AF-A0AAW4YEK8-F1
#
_entry.id   AF-A0AAW4YEK8-F1
#
_cell.length_a   1.000
_cell.length_b   1.000
_cell.length_c   1.000
_cell.angle_alpha   90.00
_cell.angle_beta   90.00
_cell.angle_gamma   90.00
#
_symmetry.space_group_name_H-M   'P 1'
#
loop_
_entity.id
_entity.type
_entity.pdbx_description
1 polymer ?
#
loop_
_entity_poly.entity_id
_entity_poly.type
_entity_poly.pdbx_seq_one_letter_code
_entity_poly.pdbx_strand_id
1 'polypeptide(L)'
;MANFTLTITKSDIYEEVAKTTAYIGGKNLDKNGKSLYDQVFVTEADREMLEGFWEDSIDDVSVALESILGWQKCESGSNEVFGLIVSSLFNESLFKTLESTVFSYVVNRIVAEWCSVVYKDKVEDYLSKANVLLLKIDAIIYTRKRPTR
;
A
#
# COMPACT_ATOMS: atom_id res chain seq x y z
N MET A 1 -7.28 4.05 -26.52
CA MET A 1 -7.06 4.07 -25.06
C MET A 1 -7.88 2.93 -24.48
N ALA A 2 -7.40 2.33 -23.39
CA ALA A 2 -8.11 1.29 -22.65
C ALA A 2 -8.42 1.80 -21.24
N ASN A 3 -9.54 1.36 -20.68
CA ASN A 3 -9.99 1.78 -19.36
C ASN A 3 -9.86 0.62 -18.39
N PHE A 4 -9.26 0.87 -17.23
CA PHE A 4 -9.13 -0.08 -16.14
C PHE A 4 -9.68 0.51 -14.85
N THR A 5 -10.07 -0.35 -13.92
CA THR A 5 -10.52 0.05 -12.60
C THR A 5 -9.64 -0.64 -11.57
N LEU A 6 -8.91 0.15 -10.80
CA LEU A 6 -8.13 -0.32 -9.66
C LEU A 6 -8.92 0.00 -8.39
N THR A 7 -9.21 -1.03 -7.59
CA THR A 7 -9.90 -0.88 -6.30
C THR A 7 -8.94 -1.25 -5.18
N ILE A 8 -8.82 -0.38 -4.19
CA ILE A 8 -8.10 -0.62 -2.95
C ILE A 8 -9.15 -0.78 -1.85
N THR A 9 -9.29 -2.01 -1.35
CA THR A 9 -10.21 -2.32 -0.27
C THR A 9 -9.55 -2.02 1.07
N LYS A 10 -10.04 -1.04 1.83
CA LYS A 10 -9.42 -0.65 3.10
C LYS A 10 -9.44 -1.78 4.14
N SER A 11 -10.52 -2.56 4.19
CA SER A 11 -10.61 -3.69 5.12
C SER A 11 -9.50 -4.72 4.90
N ASP A 12 -9.19 -5.02 3.64
CA ASP A 12 -8.17 -6.01 3.28
C ASP A 12 -6.77 -5.48 3.65
N ILE A 13 -6.55 -4.18 3.47
CA ILE A 13 -5.32 -3.49 3.87
C ILE A 13 -5.16 -3.52 5.40
N TYR A 14 -6.20 -3.15 6.15
CA TYR A 14 -6.15 -3.14 7.61
C TYR A 14 -5.98 -4.55 8.20
N GLU A 15 -6.59 -5.57 7.60
CA GLU A 15 -6.39 -6.97 7.99
C GLU A 15 -4.91 -7.37 7.82
N GLU A 16 -4.28 -7.00 6.70
CA GLU A 16 -2.88 -7.34 6.45
C GLU A 16 -1.91 -6.53 7.34
N VAL A 17 -2.22 -5.27 7.62
CA VAL A 17 -1.48 -4.45 8.60
C VAL A 17 -1.56 -5.08 10.00
N ALA A 18 -2.74 -5.52 10.43
CA ALA A 18 -2.91 -6.20 11.71
C ALA A 18 -2.10 -7.50 11.80
N LYS A 19 -2.13 -8.34 10.76
CA LYS A 19 -1.30 -9.56 10.68
C LYS A 19 0.19 -9.24 10.74
N THR A 20 0.62 -8.24 9.99
CA THR A 20 2.04 -7.86 9.88
C THR A 20 2.55 -7.32 11.21
N THR A 21 1.81 -6.44 11.86
CA THR A 21 2.20 -5.85 13.16
C THR A 21 2.15 -6.87 14.29
N ALA A 22 1.16 -7.77 14.30
CA ALA A 22 1.12 -8.93 15.20
C ALA A 22 2.40 -9.79 15.06
N TYR A 23 2.82 -10.06 13.82
CA TYR A 23 4.03 -10.81 13.55
C TYR A 23 5.29 -10.07 14.03
N ILE A 24 5.40 -8.76 13.76
CA ILE A 24 6.53 -7.96 14.25
C ILE A 24 6.59 -8.01 15.78
N GLY A 25 5.49 -7.68 16.47
CA GLY A 25 5.45 -7.68 17.93
C GLY A 25 5.72 -9.06 18.54
N GLY A 26 5.17 -10.13 17.94
CA GLY A 26 5.35 -11.50 18.40
C GLY A 26 6.79 -12.03 18.22
N LYS A 27 7.53 -11.54 17.22
CA LYS A 27 8.90 -11.99 16.92
C LYS A 27 10.00 -11.17 17.60
N ASN A 28 9.68 -10.00 18.13
CA ASN A 28 10.64 -9.14 18.80
C ASN A 28 10.39 -9.12 20.30
N LEU A 29 11.47 -9.01 21.08
CA LEU A 29 11.44 -9.01 22.54
C LEU A 29 11.93 -7.67 23.07
N ASP A 30 11.41 -7.25 24.22
CA ASP A 30 11.93 -6.14 24.99
C ASP A 30 13.26 -6.51 25.69
N LYS A 31 13.82 -5.55 26.42
CA LYS A 31 15.08 -5.72 27.17
C LYS A 31 15.02 -6.81 28.26
N ASN A 32 13.81 -7.21 28.66
CA ASN A 32 13.56 -8.23 29.67
C ASN A 32 13.17 -9.58 29.06
N GLY A 33 13.18 -9.71 27.72
CA GLY A 33 12.78 -10.92 27.02
C GLY A 33 11.27 -11.12 26.88
N LYS A 34 10.44 -10.12 27.20
CA LYS A 34 8.98 -10.16 26.96
C LYS A 34 8.70 -9.79 25.50
N SER A 35 7.75 -10.49 24.86
CA SER A 35 7.31 -10.12 23.52
C SER A 35 6.77 -8.68 23.46
N LEU A 36 7.09 -7.99 22.36
CA LEU A 36 6.56 -6.67 22.02
C LEU A 36 5.14 -6.71 21.42
N TYR A 37 4.45 -7.86 21.45
CA TYR A 37 3.14 -8.06 20.83
C TYR A 37 2.14 -6.98 21.25
N ASP A 38 1.93 -6.79 22.56
CA ASP A 38 0.96 -5.82 23.10
C ASP A 38 1.29 -4.36 22.72
N GLN A 39 2.56 -4.06 22.41
CA GLN A 39 3.03 -2.72 22.06
C GLN A 39 2.92 -2.45 20.56
N VAL A 40 3.16 -3.47 19.73
CA VAL A 40 3.29 -3.30 18.28
C VAL A 40 2.01 -3.68 17.54
N PHE A 41 1.22 -4.61 18.06
CA PHE A 41 -0.02 -5.02 17.41
C PHE A 41 -1.02 -3.87 17.35
N VAL A 42 -1.50 -3.54 16.14
CA VAL A 42 -2.57 -2.54 15.99
C VAL A 42 -3.90 -3.08 16.46
N THR A 43 -4.70 -2.21 17.06
CA THR A 43 -6.02 -2.50 17.57
C THR A 43 -7.04 -1.49 17.07
N GLU A 44 -8.31 -1.74 17.38
CA GLU A 44 -9.40 -0.83 17.09
C GLU A 44 -9.23 0.56 17.76
N ALA A 45 -8.51 0.63 18.88
CA ALA A 45 -8.22 1.90 19.55
C ALA A 45 -7.30 2.81 18.72
N ASP A 46 -6.58 2.25 17.75
CA ASP A 46 -5.60 2.96 16.92
C ASP A 46 -6.23 3.48 15.60
N ARG A 47 -7.55 3.29 15.41
CA ARG A 47 -8.26 3.58 14.16
C ARG A 47 -8.03 5.00 13.63
N GLU A 48 -8.12 6.02 14.48
CA GLU A 48 -7.94 7.41 14.04
C GLU A 48 -6.54 7.65 13.45
N MET A 49 -5.51 7.02 14.04
CA MET A 49 -4.14 7.12 13.54
C MET A 49 -3.96 6.34 12.24
N LEU A 50 -4.54 5.14 12.16
CA LEU A 50 -4.51 4.33 10.93
C LEU A 50 -5.27 4.97 9.77
N GLU A 51 -6.28 5.80 10.04
CA GLU A 51 -6.99 6.56 9.01
C GLU A 51 -6.08 7.62 8.39
N GLY A 52 -5.32 8.37 9.20
CA GLY A 52 -4.34 9.32 8.67
C GLY A 52 -3.26 8.64 7.81
N PHE A 53 -2.71 7.52 8.28
CA PHE A 53 -1.73 6.75 7.50
C PHE A 53 -2.31 6.17 6.21
N TRP A 54 -3.59 5.82 6.22
CA TRP A 54 -4.32 5.40 5.04
C TRP A 54 -4.43 6.55 4.03
N GLU A 55 -4.88 7.73 4.46
CA GLU A 55 -5.03 8.91 3.60
C GLU A 55 -3.69 9.28 2.95
N ASP A 56 -2.61 9.37 3.74
CA ASP A 56 -1.26 9.66 3.23
C ASP A 56 -0.79 8.63 2.20
N SER A 57 -1.07 7.34 2.45
CA SER A 57 -0.73 6.26 1.51
C SER A 57 -1.53 6.32 0.22
N ILE A 58 -2.80 6.71 0.29
CA ILE A 58 -3.67 6.87 -0.88
C ILE A 58 -3.26 8.09 -1.70
N ASP A 59 -2.85 9.19 -1.06
CA ASP A 59 -2.33 10.37 -1.75
C ASP A 59 -1.07 10.04 -2.55
N ASP A 60 -0.13 9.29 -1.96
CA ASP A 60 1.09 8.82 -2.65
C ASP A 60 0.74 7.95 -3.89
N VAL A 61 -0.26 7.06 -3.78
CA VAL A 61 -0.73 6.25 -4.92
C VAL A 61 -1.40 7.13 -5.98
N SER A 62 -2.19 8.12 -5.58
CA SER A 62 -2.88 9.05 -6.47
C SER A 62 -1.86 9.83 -7.32
N VAL A 63 -0.78 10.30 -6.70
CA VAL A 63 0.35 10.97 -7.39
C VAL A 63 1.04 10.02 -8.36
N ALA A 64 1.37 8.80 -7.95
CA ALA A 64 2.02 7.83 -8.83
C ALA A 64 1.15 7.46 -10.05
N LEU A 65 -0.18 7.49 -9.91
CA LEU A 65 -1.12 7.19 -10.98
C LEU A 65 -1.52 8.42 -11.83
N GLU A 66 -1.10 9.63 -11.45
CA GLU A 66 -1.57 10.90 -12.03
C GLU A 66 -1.58 10.90 -13.57
N SER A 67 -0.49 10.40 -14.18
CA SER A 67 -0.31 10.39 -15.64
C SER A 67 -1.35 9.55 -16.41
N ILE A 68 -2.00 8.60 -15.74
CA ILE A 68 -3.02 7.72 -16.31
C ILE A 68 -4.36 7.81 -15.57
N LEU A 69 -4.50 8.74 -14.63
CA LEU A 69 -5.70 8.89 -13.82
C LEU A 69 -6.80 9.56 -14.65
N GLY A 70 -7.92 8.85 -14.83
CA GLY A 70 -9.12 9.41 -15.43
C GLY A 70 -10.05 10.01 -14.39
N TRP A 71 -10.28 9.27 -13.30
CA TRP A 71 -11.07 9.72 -12.15
C TRP A 71 -10.69 8.93 -10.91
N GLN A 72 -10.99 9.50 -9.75
CA GLN A 72 -10.83 8.88 -8.45
C GLN A 72 -12.12 9.08 -7.66
N LYS A 73 -12.54 8.06 -6.92
CA LYS A 73 -13.67 8.15 -6.01
C LYS A 73 -13.38 7.37 -4.74
N CYS A 74 -13.76 7.97 -3.62
CA CYS A 74 -13.91 7.28 -2.36
C CYS A 74 -15.34 6.74 -2.27
N GLU A 75 -15.52 5.42 -2.21
CA GLU A 75 -16.84 4.83 -2.01
C GLU A 75 -17.26 4.94 -0.54
N SER A 76 -18.56 5.23 -0.32
CA SER A 76 -19.12 5.39 1.02
C SER A 76 -18.84 4.18 1.89
N GLY A 77 -17.84 4.31 2.78
CA GLY A 77 -17.47 3.26 3.72
C GLY A 77 -16.12 2.59 3.48
N SER A 78 -15.17 3.19 2.74
CA SER A 78 -13.70 3.12 2.97
C SER A 78 -12.85 2.81 1.74
N ASN A 79 -13.43 2.30 0.66
CA ASN A 79 -12.64 1.82 -0.47
C ASN A 79 -12.26 2.96 -1.40
N GLU A 80 -11.04 2.92 -1.89
CA GLU A 80 -10.57 3.86 -2.91
C GLU A 80 -10.61 3.21 -4.28
N VAL A 81 -11.24 3.88 -5.25
CA VAL A 81 -11.40 3.37 -6.60
C VAL A 81 -10.85 4.37 -7.60
N PHE A 82 -9.88 3.90 -8.40
CA PHE A 82 -9.22 4.66 -9.45
C PHE A 82 -9.69 4.16 -10.82
N GLY A 83 -10.28 5.07 -11.60
CA GLY A 83 -10.51 4.86 -13.02
C GLY A 83 -9.28 5.28 -13.82
N LEU A 84 -8.62 4.31 -14.44
CA LEU A 84 -7.36 4.51 -15.16
C LEU A 84 -7.58 4.48 -16.67
N ILE A 85 -7.01 5.46 -17.37
CA ILE A 85 -7.04 5.58 -18.83
C ILE A 85 -5.62 5.38 -19.34
N VAL A 86 -5.36 4.23 -19.95
CA VAL A 86 -4.03 3.86 -20.42
C VAL A 86 -3.95 3.85 -21.95
N SER A 87 -2.72 3.96 -22.46
CA SER A 87 -2.42 3.78 -23.88
C SER A 87 -2.88 2.40 -24.38
N SER A 88 -3.29 2.30 -25.64
CA SER A 88 -3.58 1.00 -26.28
C SER A 88 -2.35 0.07 -26.34
N LEU A 89 -1.15 0.64 -26.19
CA LEU A 89 0.12 -0.08 -26.12
C LEU A 89 0.46 -0.55 -24.71
N PHE A 90 -0.34 -0.23 -23.69
CA PHE A 90 -0.11 -0.73 -22.33
C PHE A 90 -0.17 -2.26 -22.30
N ASN A 91 0.75 -2.90 -21.59
CA ASN A 91 0.71 -4.34 -21.41
C ASN A 91 -0.31 -4.73 -20.33
N GLU A 92 -1.52 -5.03 -20.76
CA GLU A 92 -2.66 -5.39 -19.90
C GLU A 92 -2.36 -6.55 -18.95
N SER A 93 -1.42 -7.46 -19.29
CA SER A 93 -1.02 -8.54 -18.38
C SER A 93 -0.33 -8.03 -17.11
N LEU A 94 0.14 -6.77 -17.09
CA LEU A 94 0.74 -6.13 -15.93
C LEU A 94 -0.29 -5.50 -15.00
N PHE A 95 -1.56 -5.42 -15.39
CA PHE A 95 -2.58 -4.79 -14.55
C PHE A 95 -2.72 -5.51 -13.19
N LYS A 96 -2.76 -6.84 -13.18
CA LYS A 96 -2.75 -7.62 -11.93
C LYS A 96 -1.48 -7.42 -11.08
N THR A 97 -0.36 -7.16 -11.75
CA THR A 97 0.90 -6.80 -11.07
C THR A 97 0.81 -5.40 -10.45
N LEU A 98 0.15 -4.45 -11.13
CA LEU A 98 -0.12 -3.12 -10.59
C LEU A 98 -0.99 -3.21 -9.33
N GLU A 99 -2.12 -3.92 -9.39
CA GLU A 99 -3.03 -4.13 -8.25
C GLU A 99 -2.30 -4.66 -7.01
N SER A 100 -1.55 -5.75 -7.18
CA SER A 100 -0.79 -6.36 -6.08
C SER A 100 0.38 -5.50 -5.59
N THR A 101 1.00 -4.69 -6.47
CA THR A 101 2.08 -3.78 -6.10
C THR A 101 1.54 -2.59 -5.30
N VAL A 102 0.41 -2.01 -5.70
CA VAL A 102 -0.30 -0.95 -4.96
C VAL A 102 -0.75 -1.44 -3.59
N PHE A 103 -1.39 -2.61 -3.52
CA PHE A 103 -1.77 -3.22 -2.24
C PHE A 103 -0.56 -3.36 -1.31
N SER A 104 0.53 -3.94 -1.81
CA SER A 104 1.75 -4.13 -1.03
C SER A 104 2.36 -2.80 -0.58
N TYR A 105 2.34 -1.78 -1.45
CA TYR A 105 2.84 -0.44 -1.13
C TYR A 105 2.07 0.14 0.06
N VAL A 106 0.74 0.19 -0.01
CA VAL A 106 -0.11 0.77 1.04
C VAL A 106 0.11 0.05 2.38
N VAL A 107 0.14 -1.28 2.40
CA VAL A 107 0.44 -2.05 3.62
C VAL A 107 1.80 -1.68 4.21
N ASN A 108 2.86 -1.66 3.40
CA ASN A 108 4.21 -1.38 3.90
C ASN A 108 4.34 0.09 4.36
N ARG A 109 3.67 1.03 3.70
CA ARG A 109 3.66 2.45 4.09
C ARG A 109 3.01 2.64 5.46
N ILE A 110 1.81 2.11 5.66
CA ILE A 110 1.10 2.16 6.95
C ILE A 110 1.90 1.49 8.07
N VAL A 111 2.47 0.30 7.80
CA VAL A 111 3.29 -0.40 8.81
C VAL A 111 4.53 0.41 9.19
N ALA A 112 5.19 1.05 8.23
CA ALA A 112 6.35 1.90 8.50
C ALA A 112 5.99 3.09 9.41
N GLU A 113 4.86 3.75 9.13
CA GLU A 113 4.37 4.88 9.94
C GLU A 113 3.96 4.45 11.34
N TRP A 114 3.24 3.33 11.46
CA TRP A 114 2.92 2.76 12.76
C TRP A 114 4.19 2.41 13.56
N CYS A 115 5.16 1.73 12.95
CA CYS A 115 6.44 1.45 13.58
C CYS A 115 7.20 2.72 13.99
N SER A 116 7.01 3.86 13.31
CA SER A 116 7.64 5.12 13.71
C SER A 116 7.17 5.61 15.09
N VAL A 117 5.94 5.25 15.46
CA VAL A 117 5.31 5.55 16.74
C VAL A 117 5.69 4.51 17.79
N VAL A 118 5.56 3.22 17.47
CA VAL A 118 5.61 2.15 18.50
C VAL A 118 6.90 1.35 18.51
N TYR A 119 7.64 1.23 17.40
CA TYR A 119 8.85 0.40 17.32
C TYR A 119 9.79 0.80 16.18
N LYS A 120 10.66 1.79 16.46
CA LYS A 120 11.48 2.48 15.45
C LYS A 120 12.45 1.59 14.69
N ASP A 121 12.88 0.49 15.28
CA ASP A 121 13.87 -0.44 14.69
C ASP A 121 13.37 -1.11 13.40
N LYS A 122 12.06 -1.07 13.12
CA LYS A 122 11.45 -1.61 11.89
C LYS A 122 11.03 -0.58 10.87
N VAL A 123 11.17 0.71 11.14
CA VAL A 123 10.72 1.75 10.20
C VAL A 123 11.42 1.61 8.85
N GLU A 124 12.75 1.55 8.84
CA GLU A 124 13.53 1.51 7.59
C GLU A 124 13.25 0.23 6.78
N ASP A 125 13.04 -0.91 7.43
CA ASP A 125 12.75 -2.20 6.78
C ASP A 125 11.47 -2.15 5.93
N TYR A 126 10.45 -1.40 6.37
CA TYR A 126 9.17 -1.29 5.68
C TYR A 126 9.11 -0.06 4.78
N LEU A 127 9.71 1.06 5.19
CA LEU A 127 9.78 2.27 4.37
C LEU A 127 10.58 2.05 3.10
N SER A 128 11.74 1.37 3.19
CA SER A 128 12.55 1.04 2.01
C SER A 128 11.78 0.15 1.01
N LYS A 129 11.00 -0.83 1.51
CA LYS A 129 10.13 -1.66 0.67
C LYS A 129 9.03 -0.84 0.00
N ALA A 130 8.37 0.04 0.74
CA ALA A 130 7.34 0.93 0.20
C ALA A 130 7.93 1.79 -0.94
N ASN A 131 9.09 2.42 -0.72
CA ASN A 131 9.75 3.24 -1.74
C ASN A 131 10.08 2.46 -3.02
N VAL A 132 10.58 1.22 -2.90
CA VAL A 132 10.84 0.35 -4.05
C VAL A 132 9.55 -0.02 -4.79
N LEU A 133 8.46 -0.26 -4.07
CA LEU A 133 7.17 -0.58 -4.66
C LEU A 133 6.56 0.62 -5.39
N LEU A 134 6.74 1.84 -4.86
CA LEU A 134 6.28 3.07 -5.52
C LEU A 134 6.98 3.28 -6.86
N LEU A 135 8.31 3.12 -6.91
CA LEU A 135 9.07 3.14 -8.18
C LEU A 135 8.63 2.06 -9.16
N LYS A 136 8.22 0.89 -8.65
CA LYS A 136 7.71 -0.20 -9.47
C LYS A 136 6.33 0.10 -10.06
N ILE A 137 5.47 0.83 -9.35
CA ILE A 137 4.17 1.30 -9.87
C ILE A 137 4.41 2.14 -11.13
N ASP A 138 5.29 3.14 -11.05
CA ASP A 138 5.67 3.96 -12.20
C ASP A 138 6.19 3.12 -13.37
N ALA A 139 7.13 2.21 -13.09
CA ALA A 139 7.73 1.35 -14.12
C ALA A 139 6.66 0.49 -14.84
N ILE A 140 5.65 0.00 -14.11
CA ILE A 140 4.54 -0.77 -14.70
C ILE A 140 3.73 0.09 -15.66
N ILE A 141 3.36 1.31 -15.26
CA ILE A 141 2.52 2.24 -16.03
C ILE A 141 3.16 2.54 -17.40
N TYR A 142 4.48 2.76 -17.43
CA TYR A 142 5.20 3.11 -18.66
C TYR A 142 5.62 1.89 -19.52
N THR A 143 5.42 0.67 -19.03
CA THR A 143 5.80 -0.54 -19.80
C THR A 143 4.83 -0.80 -20.95
N ARG A 144 5.37 -0.84 -22.17
CA ARG A 144 4.60 -1.06 -23.42
C ARG A 144 4.67 -2.52 -23.87
N LYS A 145 3.63 -2.98 -24.57
CA LYS A 145 3.61 -4.25 -25.32
C LYS A 145 4.81 -4.30 -26.27
N ARG A 146 5.46 -5.47 -26.37
CA ARG A 146 6.53 -5.68 -27.36
C ARG A 146 5.94 -5.58 -28.77
N PRO A 147 6.65 -4.98 -29.75
CA PRO A 147 6.17 -4.93 -31.13
C PRO A 147 5.92 -6.35 -31.63
N THR A 148 4.70 -6.62 -32.07
CA THR A 148 4.38 -7.86 -32.79
C THR A 148 4.88 -7.70 -34.22
N ARG A 149 5.80 -8.57 -34.65
CA ARG A 149 6.32 -8.62 -36.02
C ARG A 149 5.40 -9.41 -36.93
#